data_AF-A0A8H4SJN2-F1
#
_entry.id   AF-A0A8H4SJN2-F1
#
_cell.length_a   1.000
_cell.length_b   1.000
_cell.length_c   1.000
_cell.angle_alpha   90.00
_cell.angle_beta   90.00
_cell.angle_gamma   90.00
#
_symmetry.space_group_name_H-M   'P 1'
#
loop_
_entity.id
_entity.type
_entity.pdbx_description
1 polymer ?
#
loop_
_entity_poly.entity_id
_entity_poly.type
_entity_poly.pdbx_seq_one_letter_code
_entity_poly.pdbx_strand_id
1 'polypeptide(L)'
;MSTKTPEKLYTIKEIPYKGMGFIAARKIEKGERILSEAPLIRVPRSTVSKTQVQERISREVAALSQDERQSFFALHNAFKDKETRELGIVHTNALPFGSNASAGGVFVQASRINHACLQNSQNTWNEDLQQLTIHAFRDIEKGEEITLFYLHDRTNYSQRRRALQQRFRFTCSCQLCSMPPPQRAISDAKLDEIQRLDELIGDGARMTFSPLDSLHDMRKLLQLCEEEHLEDASVPRAYYDAFQIAIYNGDEARARLFADRACKSRVILEGSDSPTVRKMSDLARDPTNHSFYGSSSRWRSSTNDIPSGLSSKDFDAWLWKEKSKMPSRDQTMGETPYANLRNDVTFPSFDALPEENGLDLSFFESEDGYSYHLRKHWCFLAEIVSIEIFMRLRFYIEDKTKRKTSVSFYTDDRGRELKPSVLKEGYTVAILYPEQHGFLDMTVGIRHENRSLAEGLSRHA
;
A
#
# COMPACT_ATOMS: atom_id res chain seq x y z
N MET A 1 4.45 -12.10 -54.29
CA MET A 1 3.89 -11.96 -52.93
C MET A 1 4.41 -10.65 -52.36
N SER A 2 3.54 -9.65 -52.20
CA SER A 2 3.93 -8.34 -51.66
C SER A 2 4.29 -8.51 -50.18
N THR A 3 5.57 -8.42 -49.84
CA THR A 3 6.04 -8.36 -48.45
C THR A 3 5.51 -7.06 -47.83
N LYS A 4 4.34 -7.12 -47.18
CA LYS A 4 3.82 -6.01 -46.40
C LYS A 4 4.89 -5.64 -45.37
N THR A 5 5.43 -4.43 -45.46
CA THR A 5 6.24 -3.83 -44.40
C THR A 5 5.47 -3.99 -43.08
N PRO A 6 6.07 -4.53 -42.01
CA PRO A 6 5.37 -4.71 -40.75
C PRO A 6 4.78 -3.37 -40.31
N GLU A 7 3.49 -3.37 -39.98
CA GLU A 7 2.79 -2.17 -39.54
C GLU A 7 3.48 -1.63 -38.29
N LYS A 8 3.82 -0.33 -38.29
CA LYS A 8 4.48 0.30 -37.15
C LYS A 8 3.57 0.18 -35.92
N LEU A 9 4.16 -0.14 -34.76
CA LEU A 9 3.46 -0.19 -33.47
C LEU A 9 3.01 1.20 -33.01
N TYR A 10 3.89 2.18 -33.14
CA TYR A 10 3.67 3.55 -32.71
C TYR A 10 4.28 4.55 -33.68
N THR A 11 3.89 5.82 -33.51
CA THR A 11 4.52 6.98 -34.12
C THR A 11 4.87 7.99 -33.03
N ILE A 12 6.00 8.68 -33.18
CA ILE A 12 6.36 9.79 -32.30
C ILE A 12 5.89 11.09 -32.94
N LYS A 13 5.07 11.86 -32.25
CA LYS A 13 4.47 13.10 -32.75
C LYS A 13 4.50 14.18 -31.68
N GLU A 14 4.44 15.43 -32.09
CA GLU A 14 4.21 16.53 -31.17
C GLU A 14 2.76 16.49 -30.66
N ILE A 15 2.61 16.50 -29.33
CA ILE A 15 1.33 16.51 -28.62
C ILE A 15 1.20 17.89 -27.96
N PRO A 16 0.09 18.61 -28.19
CA PRO A 16 -0.13 19.93 -27.61
C PRO A 16 0.13 19.95 -26.10
N TYR A 17 0.95 20.90 -25.67
CA TYR A 17 1.34 21.12 -24.26
C TYR A 17 2.16 20.01 -23.59
N LYS A 18 2.42 18.88 -24.27
CA LYS A 18 3.27 17.78 -23.75
C LYS A 18 4.59 17.61 -24.51
N GLY A 19 4.73 18.21 -25.69
CA GLY A 19 5.89 18.02 -26.54
C GLY A 19 5.82 16.70 -27.29
N MET A 20 6.96 16.09 -27.62
CA MET A 20 6.99 14.82 -28.36
C MET A 20 6.45 13.68 -27.51
N GLY A 21 5.55 12.86 -28.07
CA GLY A 21 4.90 11.73 -27.41
C GLY A 21 4.69 10.54 -28.33
N PHE A 22 4.49 9.36 -27.74
CA PHE A 22 4.17 8.13 -28.46
C PHE A 22 2.66 8.02 -28.69
N ILE A 23 2.26 7.81 -29.94
CA ILE A 23 0.87 7.53 -30.33
C ILE A 23 0.82 6.15 -30.97
N ALA A 24 -0.06 5.28 -30.46
CA ALA A 24 -0.30 3.95 -31.02
C ALA A 24 -0.74 4.06 -32.49
N ALA A 25 -0.02 3.39 -33.39
CA ALA A 25 -0.29 3.43 -34.83
C ALA A 25 -1.27 2.32 -35.28
N ARG A 26 -1.43 1.31 -34.43
CA ARG A 26 -2.46 0.25 -34.46
C ARG A 26 -2.90 -0.09 -33.03
N LYS A 27 -3.88 -0.97 -32.88
CA LYS A 27 -4.18 -1.57 -31.57
C LYS A 27 -2.93 -2.31 -31.07
N ILE A 28 -2.56 -2.05 -29.81
CA ILE A 28 -1.49 -2.75 -29.09
C ILE A 28 -2.18 -3.60 -28.04
N GLU A 29 -1.95 -4.90 -28.09
CA GLU A 29 -2.62 -5.85 -27.18
C GLU A 29 -1.94 -5.83 -25.80
N LYS A 30 -2.72 -6.11 -24.75
CA LYS A 30 -2.18 -6.33 -23.40
C LYS A 30 -1.04 -7.36 -23.40
N GLY A 31 0.09 -6.99 -22.81
CA GLY A 31 1.32 -7.78 -22.72
C GLY A 31 2.28 -7.59 -23.90
N GLU A 32 1.89 -6.85 -24.94
CA GLU A 32 2.76 -6.62 -26.10
C GLU A 32 3.93 -5.69 -25.76
N ARG A 33 5.15 -6.08 -26.19
CA ARG A 33 6.36 -5.26 -26.07
C ARG A 33 6.29 -4.11 -27.09
N ILE A 34 6.20 -2.89 -26.58
CA ILE A 34 6.16 -1.66 -27.37
C ILE A 34 7.56 -1.26 -27.82
N LEU A 35 8.54 -1.32 -26.91
CA LEU A 35 9.91 -0.84 -27.13
C LEU A 35 10.92 -1.71 -26.38
N SER A 36 12.10 -1.89 -26.98
CA SER A 36 13.30 -2.44 -26.35
C SER A 36 14.48 -1.56 -26.78
N GLU A 37 15.12 -0.86 -25.84
CA GLU A 37 16.10 0.17 -26.15
C GLU A 37 17.32 0.09 -25.22
N ALA A 38 18.52 0.11 -25.79
CA ALA A 38 19.77 0.24 -25.03
C ALA A 38 19.96 1.69 -24.55
N PRO A 39 20.58 1.92 -23.39
CA PRO A 39 20.83 3.28 -22.92
C PRO A 39 21.80 4.00 -23.84
N LEU A 40 21.49 5.24 -24.20
CA LEU A 40 22.40 6.13 -24.93
C LEU A 40 23.60 6.51 -24.06
N ILE A 41 23.34 6.85 -22.79
CA ILE A 41 24.36 7.06 -21.76
C ILE A 41 23.90 6.48 -20.42
N ARG A 42 24.86 6.08 -19.58
CA ARG A 42 24.59 5.58 -18.22
C ARG A 42 24.80 6.69 -17.18
N VAL A 43 23.89 6.79 -16.22
CA VAL A 43 23.84 7.84 -15.21
C VAL A 43 23.94 7.20 -13.82
N PRO A 44 24.97 7.47 -13.02
CA PRO A 44 25.06 6.92 -11.67
C PRO A 44 23.98 7.53 -10.75
N ARG A 45 23.37 6.71 -9.90
CA ARG A 45 22.39 7.12 -8.87
C ARG A 45 23.06 7.49 -7.55
N SER A 46 24.15 6.79 -7.20
CA SER A 46 24.92 7.02 -5.98
C SER A 46 26.30 7.58 -6.34
N THR A 47 26.52 8.85 -6.04
CA THR A 47 27.82 9.52 -6.20
C THR A 47 28.08 10.43 -5.01
N VAL A 48 29.35 10.55 -4.62
CA VAL A 48 29.77 11.31 -3.44
C VAL A 48 29.66 12.83 -3.67
N SER A 49 29.70 13.31 -4.92
CA SER A 49 29.68 14.75 -5.24
C SER A 49 28.93 15.07 -6.54
N LYS A 50 28.20 16.19 -6.53
CA LYS A 50 27.53 16.78 -7.71
C LYS A 50 28.51 17.05 -8.85
N THR A 51 29.72 17.51 -8.55
CA THR A 51 30.74 17.83 -9.55
C THR A 51 31.17 16.58 -10.32
N GLN A 52 31.33 15.45 -9.62
CA GLN A 52 31.70 14.18 -10.25
C GLN A 52 30.59 13.66 -11.18
N VAL A 53 29.32 13.84 -10.81
CA VAL A 53 28.18 13.51 -11.69
C VAL A 53 28.23 14.34 -12.96
N GLN A 54 28.43 15.65 -12.83
CA GLN A 54 28.51 16.57 -13.95
C GLN A 54 29.67 16.21 -14.89
N GLU A 55 30.88 16.03 -14.36
CA GLU A 55 32.05 15.66 -15.16
C GLU A 55 31.85 14.34 -15.90
N ARG A 56 31.23 13.34 -15.25
CA ARG A 56 30.92 12.06 -15.87
C ARG A 56 29.89 12.21 -16.99
N ILE A 57 28.79 12.92 -16.76
CA ILE A 57 27.77 13.17 -17.79
C ILE A 57 28.39 13.87 -19.00
N SER A 58 29.16 14.94 -18.77
CA SER A 58 29.83 15.67 -19.85
C SER A 58 30.78 14.78 -20.66
N ARG A 59 31.52 13.89 -19.99
CA ARG A 59 32.41 12.93 -20.65
C ARG A 59 31.65 11.91 -21.50
N GLU A 60 30.58 11.33 -20.97
CA GLU A 60 29.72 10.37 -21.68
C GLU A 60 29.11 11.02 -22.92
N VAL A 61 28.55 12.24 -22.79
CA VAL A 61 27.98 12.98 -23.93
C VAL A 61 29.04 13.37 -24.97
N ALA A 62 30.25 13.73 -24.54
CA ALA A 62 31.37 14.04 -25.42
C ALA A 62 31.92 12.81 -26.18
N ALA A 63 31.68 11.60 -25.66
CA ALA A 63 32.06 10.35 -26.31
C ALA A 63 31.03 9.87 -27.35
N LEU A 64 29.79 10.39 -27.34
CA LEU A 64 28.77 10.07 -28.33
C LEU A 64 29.19 10.50 -29.75
N SER A 65 28.76 9.72 -30.74
CA SER A 65 28.82 10.11 -32.15
C SER A 65 28.02 11.39 -32.43
N GLN A 66 28.20 11.98 -33.60
CA GLN A 66 27.50 13.21 -33.97
C GLN A 66 25.97 13.05 -33.94
N ASP A 67 25.46 11.95 -34.52
CA ASP A 67 24.01 11.67 -34.60
C ASP A 67 23.40 11.36 -33.23
N GLU A 68 24.11 10.60 -32.41
CA GLU A 68 23.72 10.30 -31.03
C GLU A 68 23.68 11.56 -30.17
N ARG A 69 24.69 12.42 -30.29
CA ARG A 69 24.76 13.69 -29.58
C ARG A 69 23.65 14.65 -30.02
N GLN A 70 23.35 14.70 -31.32
CA GLN A 70 22.21 15.45 -31.83
C GLN A 70 20.89 14.94 -31.24
N SER A 71 20.72 13.62 -31.19
CA SER A 71 19.55 12.96 -30.60
C SER A 71 19.41 13.26 -29.11
N PHE A 72 20.51 13.22 -28.35
CA PHE A 72 20.58 13.59 -26.94
C PHE A 72 20.14 15.04 -26.73
N PHE A 73 20.72 15.99 -27.49
CA PHE A 73 20.40 17.41 -27.34
C PHE A 73 19.00 17.80 -27.83
N ALA A 74 18.34 16.93 -28.60
CA ALA A 74 16.95 17.09 -28.99
C ALA A 74 15.95 16.65 -27.90
N LEU A 75 16.41 15.95 -26.84
CA LEU A 75 15.56 15.58 -25.71
C LEU A 75 15.08 16.81 -24.93
N HIS A 76 13.96 16.66 -24.21
CA HIS A 76 13.37 17.76 -23.45
C HIS A 76 14.31 18.19 -22.31
N ASN A 77 14.47 19.49 -22.09
CA ASN A 77 15.19 20.02 -20.94
C ASN A 77 14.25 20.91 -20.11
N ALA A 78 13.71 20.33 -19.04
CA ALA A 78 12.86 21.04 -18.09
C ALA A 78 13.67 21.93 -17.13
N PHE A 79 14.99 21.71 -17.03
CA PHE A 79 15.88 22.37 -16.07
C PHE A 79 17.00 23.14 -16.79
N LYS A 80 16.58 24.20 -17.49
CA LYS A 80 17.49 25.10 -18.22
C LYS A 80 18.36 25.96 -17.29
N ASP A 81 18.01 25.99 -16.01
CA ASP A 81 18.69 26.68 -14.91
C ASP A 81 19.85 25.86 -14.30
N LYS A 82 20.10 24.63 -14.78
CA LYS A 82 21.23 23.80 -14.32
C LYS A 82 22.56 24.31 -14.85
N GLU A 83 23.61 23.90 -14.15
CA GLU A 83 25.01 24.27 -14.39
C GLU A 83 25.46 23.94 -15.83
N THR A 84 24.90 22.86 -16.40
CA THR A 84 25.14 22.47 -17.80
C THR A 84 23.85 22.03 -18.46
N ARG A 85 23.79 22.16 -19.80
CA ARG A 85 22.63 21.72 -20.60
C ARG A 85 22.43 20.22 -20.49
N GLU A 86 23.53 19.47 -20.49
CA GLU A 86 23.60 18.01 -20.39
C GLU A 86 22.99 17.54 -19.07
N LEU A 87 23.35 18.19 -17.95
CA LEU A 87 22.80 17.86 -16.64
C LEU A 87 21.30 18.13 -16.58
N GLY A 88 20.82 19.25 -17.15
CA GLY A 88 19.39 19.54 -17.24
C GLY A 88 18.61 18.49 -18.04
N ILE A 89 19.15 18.05 -19.18
CA ILE A 89 18.57 16.98 -20.01
C ILE A 89 18.58 15.66 -19.24
N VAL A 90 19.69 15.26 -18.63
CA VAL A 90 19.77 14.02 -17.84
C VAL A 90 18.79 14.04 -16.68
N HIS A 91 18.72 15.14 -15.94
CA HIS A 91 17.80 15.28 -14.80
C HIS A 91 16.33 15.15 -15.23
N THR A 92 16.00 15.56 -16.45
CA THR A 92 14.64 15.46 -16.99
C THR A 92 14.31 14.05 -17.50
N ASN A 93 15.27 13.35 -18.12
CA ASN A 93 15.01 12.19 -18.97
C ASN A 93 15.56 10.85 -18.45
N ALA A 94 16.39 10.86 -17.39
CA ALA A 94 17.00 9.64 -16.87
C ALA A 94 15.94 8.68 -16.31
N LEU A 95 15.97 7.44 -16.81
CA LEU A 95 15.11 6.34 -16.39
C LEU A 95 15.92 5.32 -15.58
N PRO A 96 15.31 4.67 -14.57
CA PRO A 96 16.02 3.75 -13.69
C PRO A 96 16.30 2.39 -14.37
N PHE A 97 17.41 1.75 -14.03
CA PHE A 97 17.67 0.34 -14.39
C PHE A 97 17.01 -0.65 -13.41
N GLY A 98 16.02 -0.21 -12.64
CA GLY A 98 15.37 -1.01 -11.58
C GLY A 98 15.57 -0.42 -10.18
N SER A 99 14.87 -0.98 -9.19
CA SER A 99 14.80 -0.43 -7.83
C SER A 99 16.15 -0.48 -7.08
N ASN A 100 16.93 -1.55 -7.27
CA ASN A 100 18.20 -1.76 -6.58
C ASN A 100 19.43 -1.36 -7.42
N ALA A 101 19.22 -0.79 -8.61
CA ALA A 101 20.31 -0.43 -9.50
C ALA A 101 21.00 0.84 -9.03
N SER A 102 22.34 0.79 -8.96
CA SER A 102 23.22 1.92 -8.65
C SER A 102 23.33 2.95 -9.78
N ALA A 103 22.64 2.71 -10.90
CA ALA A 103 22.60 3.57 -12.07
C ALA A 103 21.22 3.57 -12.74
N GLY A 104 21.01 4.55 -13.60
CA GLY A 104 19.97 4.59 -14.63
C GLY A 104 20.58 4.96 -15.97
N GLY A 105 19.75 5.35 -16.93
CA GLY A 105 20.22 5.74 -18.25
C GLY A 105 19.29 6.73 -18.94
N VAL A 106 19.81 7.37 -19.99
CA VAL A 106 19.01 8.18 -20.91
C VAL A 106 18.77 7.37 -22.17
N PHE A 107 17.55 7.42 -22.69
CA PHE A 107 17.08 6.59 -23.81
C PHE A 107 16.39 7.51 -24.83
N VAL A 108 16.79 7.46 -26.10
CA VAL A 108 16.34 8.46 -27.09
C VAL A 108 14.83 8.37 -27.31
N GLN A 109 14.32 7.15 -27.45
CA GLN A 109 12.92 6.90 -27.73
C GLN A 109 12.09 6.83 -26.44
N ALA A 110 12.52 6.06 -25.43
CA ALA A 110 11.76 5.89 -24.20
C ALA A 110 11.58 7.21 -23.43
N SER A 111 12.53 8.15 -23.50
CA SER A 111 12.39 9.48 -22.89
C SER A 111 11.36 10.39 -23.59
N ARG A 112 10.75 9.95 -24.69
CA ARG A 112 9.60 10.62 -25.34
C ARG A 112 8.24 10.08 -24.87
N ILE A 113 8.19 9.05 -24.04
CA ILE A 113 6.91 8.47 -23.58
C ILE A 113 6.42 9.30 -22.40
N ASN A 114 5.33 10.05 -22.60
CA ASN A 114 4.83 11.01 -21.62
C ASN A 114 4.23 10.37 -20.37
N HIS A 115 4.03 11.20 -19.34
CA HIS A 115 3.38 10.81 -18.10
C HIS A 115 1.85 10.74 -18.20
N ALA A 116 1.25 9.75 -17.55
CA ALA A 116 -0.11 9.78 -17.04
C ALA A 116 -0.18 9.21 -15.62
N CYS A 117 -1.08 9.73 -14.77
CA CYS A 117 -1.25 9.19 -13.42
C CYS A 117 -2.01 7.85 -13.41
N LEU A 118 -2.80 7.58 -14.46
CA LEU A 118 -3.28 6.25 -14.84
C LEU A 118 -2.60 5.92 -16.17
N GLN A 119 -1.41 5.33 -16.10
CA GLN A 119 -0.62 4.99 -17.27
C GLN A 119 -1.14 3.70 -17.96
N ASN A 120 -0.65 3.39 -19.15
CA ASN A 120 -1.04 2.19 -19.91
C ASN A 120 0.14 1.29 -20.28
N SER A 121 1.36 1.69 -19.94
CA SER A 121 2.56 0.90 -20.14
C SER A 121 3.49 0.96 -18.94
N GLN A 122 4.34 -0.06 -18.81
CA GLN A 122 5.33 -0.20 -17.75
C GLN A 122 6.73 -0.26 -18.36
N ASN A 123 7.67 0.47 -17.76
CA ASN A 123 9.08 0.36 -18.09
C ASN A 123 9.78 -0.62 -17.15
N THR A 124 10.59 -1.52 -17.71
CA THR A 124 11.33 -2.54 -16.97
C THR A 124 12.73 -2.68 -17.58
N TRP A 125 13.75 -2.71 -16.75
CA TRP A 125 15.10 -3.04 -17.19
C TRP A 125 15.27 -4.55 -17.30
N ASN A 126 15.60 -5.04 -18.50
CA ASN A 126 15.91 -6.44 -18.72
C ASN A 126 17.43 -6.61 -18.69
N GLU A 127 17.93 -7.28 -17.64
CA GLU A 127 19.37 -7.48 -17.42
C GLU A 127 20.02 -8.40 -18.46
N ASP A 128 19.30 -9.38 -19.02
CA ASP A 128 19.88 -10.25 -20.05
C ASP A 128 20.10 -9.48 -21.36
N LEU A 129 19.15 -8.61 -21.71
CA LEU A 129 19.22 -7.79 -22.92
C LEU A 129 20.09 -6.55 -22.73
N GLN A 130 20.34 -6.13 -21.48
CA GLN A 130 20.90 -4.83 -21.13
C GLN A 130 20.11 -3.67 -21.80
N GLN A 131 18.78 -3.79 -21.78
CA GLN A 131 17.86 -2.85 -22.43
C GLN A 131 16.68 -2.49 -21.53
N LEU A 132 16.19 -1.26 -21.69
CA LEU A 132 14.90 -0.86 -21.17
C LEU A 132 13.81 -1.40 -22.10
N THR A 133 12.89 -2.16 -21.52
CA THR A 133 11.71 -2.66 -22.21
C THR A 133 10.47 -1.90 -21.75
N ILE A 134 9.56 -1.64 -22.68
CA ILE A 134 8.25 -1.04 -22.41
C ILE A 134 7.17 -2.03 -22.87
N HIS A 135 6.27 -2.43 -21.97
CA HIS A 135 5.14 -3.30 -22.31
C HIS A 135 3.82 -2.62 -22.01
N ALA A 136 2.82 -2.85 -22.86
CA ALA A 136 1.44 -2.47 -22.58
C ALA A 136 0.86 -3.42 -21.53
N PHE A 137 0.20 -2.90 -20.49
CA PHE A 137 -0.46 -3.76 -19.48
C PHE A 137 -1.98 -3.76 -19.57
N ARG A 138 -2.51 -3.01 -20.54
CA ARG A 138 -3.88 -3.08 -21.03
C ARG A 138 -3.85 -2.86 -22.55
N ASP A 139 -4.97 -3.13 -23.20
CA ASP A 139 -5.12 -2.78 -24.61
C ASP A 139 -4.98 -1.26 -24.80
N ILE A 140 -4.28 -0.85 -25.86
CA ILE A 140 -4.10 0.54 -26.26
C ILE A 140 -4.62 0.68 -27.67
N GLU A 141 -5.66 1.50 -27.85
CA GLU A 141 -6.32 1.63 -29.13
C GLU A 141 -5.51 2.48 -30.12
N LYS A 142 -5.73 2.27 -31.42
CA LYS A 142 -5.09 3.08 -32.45
C LYS A 142 -5.41 4.57 -32.23
N GLY A 143 -4.37 5.40 -32.18
CA GLY A 143 -4.48 6.84 -31.93
C GLY A 143 -4.41 7.23 -30.46
N GLU A 144 -4.43 6.27 -29.52
CA GLU A 144 -4.24 6.52 -28.10
C GLU A 144 -2.76 6.83 -27.79
N GLU A 145 -2.51 7.69 -26.81
CA GLU A 145 -1.16 8.01 -26.33
C GLU A 145 -0.63 6.88 -25.44
N ILE A 146 0.60 6.44 -25.71
CA ILE A 146 1.32 5.49 -24.86
C ILE A 146 1.99 6.29 -23.74
N THR A 147 1.78 5.90 -22.49
CA THR A 147 2.17 6.67 -21.31
C THR A 147 2.80 5.82 -20.22
N LEU A 148 3.67 6.46 -19.42
CA LEU A 148 4.35 5.89 -18.25
C LEU A 148 3.95 6.63 -16.96
N PHE A 149 4.26 6.03 -15.82
CA PHE A 149 4.19 6.69 -14.51
C PHE A 149 5.57 7.18 -14.10
N TYR A 150 5.72 8.50 -13.91
CA TYR A 150 7.03 9.12 -13.63
C TYR A 150 7.34 9.22 -12.13
N LEU A 151 6.32 9.13 -11.30
CA LEU A 151 6.46 9.29 -9.86
C LEU A 151 6.80 7.95 -9.21
N HIS A 152 7.26 8.01 -7.96
CA HIS A 152 7.43 6.81 -7.14
C HIS A 152 6.13 6.56 -6.37
N ASP A 153 5.70 7.58 -5.65
CA ASP A 153 4.50 7.52 -4.81
C ASP A 153 3.26 7.84 -5.63
N ARG A 154 2.18 7.09 -5.36
CA ARG A 154 0.88 7.24 -6.03
C ARG A 154 -0.14 7.80 -5.04
N THR A 155 0.13 9.01 -4.57
CA THR A 155 -0.69 9.73 -3.57
C THR A 155 -1.76 10.60 -4.21
N ASN A 156 -2.52 11.38 -3.44
CA ASN A 156 -3.56 12.29 -3.93
C ASN A 156 -3.11 13.36 -4.95
N TYR A 157 -4.09 13.94 -5.64
CA TYR A 157 -3.92 14.92 -6.71
C TYR A 157 -2.97 16.06 -6.35
N SER A 158 -3.09 16.63 -5.15
CA SER A 158 -2.30 17.78 -4.72
C SER A 158 -0.80 17.44 -4.63
N GLN A 159 -0.50 16.26 -4.10
CA GLN A 159 0.86 15.76 -3.95
C GLN A 159 1.46 15.33 -5.29
N ARG A 160 0.71 14.59 -6.13
CA ARG A 160 1.15 14.25 -7.50
C ARG A 160 1.47 15.50 -8.31
N ARG A 161 0.60 16.52 -8.28
CA ARG A 161 0.82 17.78 -8.99
C ARG A 161 2.05 18.52 -8.48
N ARG A 162 2.26 18.58 -7.17
CA ARG A 162 3.47 19.17 -6.57
C ARG A 162 4.72 18.44 -7.01
N ALA A 163 4.73 17.11 -6.94
CA ALA A 163 5.87 16.28 -7.32
C ALA A 163 6.23 16.45 -8.81
N LEU A 164 5.23 16.44 -9.71
CA LEU A 164 5.44 16.67 -11.14
C LEU A 164 5.95 18.09 -11.43
N GLN A 165 5.41 19.10 -10.75
CA GLN A 165 5.86 20.48 -10.93
C GLN A 165 7.30 20.67 -10.42
N GLN A 166 7.69 20.01 -9.34
CA GLN A 166 9.04 20.07 -8.79
C GLN A 166 10.07 19.31 -9.65
N ARG A 167 9.72 18.09 -10.08
CA ARG A 167 10.64 17.16 -10.75
C ARG A 167 10.63 17.24 -12.27
N PHE A 168 9.55 17.72 -12.88
CA PHE A 168 9.37 17.71 -14.34
C PHE A 168 8.81 19.02 -14.91
N ARG A 169 8.49 20.00 -14.05
CA ARG A 169 8.07 21.37 -14.42
C ARG A 169 6.79 21.46 -15.28
N PHE A 170 5.88 20.49 -15.18
CA PHE A 170 4.60 20.53 -15.88
C PHE A 170 3.42 20.21 -14.97
N THR A 171 2.20 20.60 -15.40
CA THR A 171 0.94 20.21 -14.76
C THR A 171 0.28 19.10 -15.57
N CYS A 172 -0.01 17.97 -14.91
CA CYS A 172 -0.67 16.83 -15.54
C CYS A 172 -2.16 17.11 -15.82
N SER A 173 -2.60 16.74 -17.01
CA SER A 173 -3.99 16.84 -17.50
C SER A 173 -4.59 15.49 -17.88
N CYS A 174 -4.01 14.38 -17.41
CA CYS A 174 -4.54 13.04 -17.65
C CYS A 174 -5.97 12.85 -17.09
N GLN A 175 -6.65 11.78 -17.49
CA GLN A 175 -8.02 11.47 -17.07
C GLN A 175 -8.22 11.58 -15.54
N LEU A 176 -7.29 11.02 -14.75
CA LEU A 176 -7.35 11.09 -13.30
C LEU A 176 -7.24 12.53 -12.76
N CYS A 177 -6.34 13.35 -13.32
CA CYS A 177 -6.14 14.73 -12.89
C CYS A 177 -7.28 15.66 -13.34
N SER A 178 -7.88 15.38 -14.50
CA SER A 178 -8.96 16.14 -15.12
C SER A 178 -10.36 15.71 -14.66
N MET A 179 -10.46 14.68 -13.83
CA MET A 179 -11.70 14.19 -13.24
C MET A 179 -12.41 15.27 -12.40
N PRO A 180 -13.76 15.33 -12.39
CA PRO A 180 -14.51 16.26 -11.54
C PRO A 180 -14.10 16.18 -10.06
N PRO A 181 -14.01 17.32 -9.33
CA PRO A 181 -13.48 17.33 -7.97
C PRO A 181 -14.10 16.32 -6.99
N PRO A 182 -15.44 16.09 -6.98
CA PRO A 182 -16.03 15.09 -6.08
C PRO A 182 -15.59 13.66 -6.39
N GLN A 183 -15.53 13.29 -7.67
CA GLN A 183 -15.10 11.95 -8.09
C GLN A 183 -13.60 11.78 -7.84
N ARG A 184 -12.81 12.82 -8.12
CA ARG A 184 -11.37 12.83 -7.86
C ARG A 184 -11.05 12.68 -6.37
N ALA A 185 -11.84 13.29 -5.48
CA ALA A 185 -11.64 13.14 -4.03
C ALA A 185 -11.84 11.69 -3.56
N ILE A 186 -12.79 10.95 -4.16
CA ILE A 186 -13.00 9.52 -3.86
C ILE A 186 -11.80 8.69 -4.30
N SER A 187 -11.33 8.90 -5.53
CA SER A 187 -10.14 8.23 -6.05
C SER A 187 -8.89 8.60 -5.25
N ASP A 188 -8.68 9.88 -4.93
CA ASP A 188 -7.56 10.34 -4.12
C ASP A 188 -7.52 9.68 -2.73
N ALA A 189 -8.67 9.48 -2.08
CA ALA A 189 -8.74 8.76 -0.80
C ALA A 189 -8.31 7.29 -0.92
N LYS A 190 -8.66 6.63 -2.02
CA LYS A 190 -8.22 5.25 -2.30
C LYS A 190 -6.73 5.19 -2.60
N LEU A 191 -6.21 6.14 -3.38
CA LEU A 191 -4.78 6.23 -3.71
C LEU A 191 -3.93 6.51 -2.46
N ASP A 192 -4.39 7.38 -1.57
CA ASP A 192 -3.72 7.61 -0.28
C ASP A 192 -3.75 6.36 0.61
N GLU A 193 -4.84 5.58 0.59
CA GLU A 193 -4.92 4.31 1.31
C GLU A 193 -4.02 3.23 0.69
N ILE A 194 -3.93 3.14 -0.64
CA ILE A 194 -2.99 2.25 -1.35
C ILE A 194 -1.55 2.58 -0.94
N GLN A 195 -1.17 3.86 -0.93
CA GLN A 195 0.16 4.29 -0.50
C GLN A 195 0.42 3.90 0.96
N ARG A 196 -0.52 4.17 1.87
CA ARG A 196 -0.40 3.81 3.29
C ARG A 196 -0.19 2.30 3.46
N LEU A 197 -0.94 1.48 2.72
CA LEU A 197 -0.82 0.03 2.74
C LEU A 197 0.52 -0.44 2.17
N ASP A 198 0.99 0.13 1.04
CA ASP A 198 2.29 -0.21 0.43
C ASP A 198 3.46 0.06 1.40
N GLU A 199 3.44 1.21 2.10
CA GLU A 199 4.42 1.56 3.13
C GLU A 199 4.39 0.59 4.32
N LEU A 200 3.17 0.26 4.77
CA LEU A 200 2.95 -0.69 5.85
C LEU A 200 3.34 -2.12 5.49
N ILE A 201 3.23 -2.52 4.23
CA ILE A 201 3.65 -3.84 3.74
C ILE A 201 5.18 -3.91 3.63
N GLY A 202 5.82 -2.79 3.27
CA GLY A 202 7.28 -2.67 3.20
C GLY A 202 8.00 -2.80 4.55
N ASP A 203 7.27 -2.75 5.68
CA ASP A 203 7.84 -2.99 7.00
C ASP A 203 8.08 -4.49 7.26
N GLY A 204 9.35 -4.90 7.09
CA GLY A 204 9.79 -6.28 7.26
C GLY A 204 9.53 -6.87 8.66
N ALA A 205 9.36 -6.04 9.70
CA ALA A 205 9.00 -6.54 11.03
C ALA A 205 7.61 -7.21 11.03
N ARG A 206 6.66 -6.67 10.25
CA ARG A 206 5.28 -7.17 10.21
C ARG A 206 5.14 -8.56 9.61
N MET A 207 6.03 -8.91 8.67
CA MET A 207 6.14 -10.28 8.14
C MET A 207 6.36 -11.33 9.24
N THR A 208 7.03 -10.94 10.33
CA THR A 208 7.35 -11.82 11.46
C THR A 208 6.24 -11.78 12.51
N PHE A 209 5.85 -10.58 12.95
CA PHE A 209 5.02 -10.40 14.14
C PHE A 209 3.51 -10.38 13.86
N SER A 210 3.09 -9.80 12.73
CA SER A 210 1.68 -9.66 12.33
C SER A 210 1.39 -10.18 10.91
N PRO A 211 1.82 -11.42 10.56
CA PRO A 211 1.77 -11.90 9.18
C PRO A 211 0.35 -12.01 8.60
N LEU A 212 -0.66 -12.29 9.43
CA LEU A 212 -2.05 -12.35 8.97
C LEU A 212 -2.60 -10.97 8.62
N ASP A 213 -2.28 -9.95 9.41
CA ASP A 213 -2.70 -8.58 9.16
C ASP A 213 -2.01 -8.03 7.91
N SER A 214 -0.71 -8.29 7.74
CA SER A 214 0.01 -7.97 6.50
C SER A 214 -0.62 -8.63 5.27
N LEU A 215 -1.03 -9.90 5.38
CA LEU A 215 -1.69 -10.62 4.29
C LEU A 215 -3.07 -10.02 3.95
N HIS A 216 -3.84 -9.59 4.95
CA HIS A 216 -5.12 -8.89 4.75
C HIS A 216 -4.93 -7.48 4.17
N ASP A 217 -3.92 -6.74 4.63
CA ASP A 217 -3.55 -5.43 4.08
C ASP A 217 -3.18 -5.54 2.60
N MET A 218 -2.43 -6.58 2.19
CA MET A 218 -2.12 -6.87 0.78
C MET A 218 -3.36 -7.16 -0.04
N ARG A 219 -4.30 -7.95 0.50
CA ARG A 219 -5.58 -8.21 -0.19
C ARG A 219 -6.34 -6.91 -0.42
N LYS A 220 -6.44 -6.06 0.62
CA LYS A 220 -7.11 -4.76 0.53
C LYS A 220 -6.42 -3.86 -0.48
N LEU A 221 -5.08 -3.82 -0.50
CA LEU A 221 -4.31 -3.07 -1.49
C LEU A 221 -4.64 -3.54 -2.91
N LEU A 222 -4.64 -4.86 -3.16
CA LEU A 222 -4.97 -5.41 -4.48
C LEU A 222 -6.41 -5.10 -4.90
N GLN A 223 -7.38 -5.16 -3.98
CA GLN A 223 -8.76 -4.76 -4.27
C GLN A 223 -8.84 -3.28 -4.66
N LEU A 224 -8.17 -2.39 -3.91
CA LEU A 224 -8.14 -0.96 -4.23
C LEU A 224 -7.45 -0.69 -5.57
N CYS A 225 -6.37 -1.42 -5.88
CA CYS A 225 -5.72 -1.36 -7.19
C CYS A 225 -6.68 -1.76 -8.31
N GLU A 226 -7.45 -2.84 -8.15
CA GLU A 226 -8.47 -3.26 -9.13
C GLU A 226 -9.55 -2.19 -9.33
N GLU A 227 -10.07 -1.62 -8.24
CA GLU A 227 -11.07 -0.56 -8.27
C GLU A 227 -10.57 0.73 -8.93
N GLU A 228 -9.27 1.04 -8.84
CA GLU A 228 -8.62 2.19 -9.46
C GLU A 228 -7.98 1.85 -10.82
N HIS A 229 -8.18 0.63 -11.33
CA HIS A 229 -7.60 0.13 -12.58
C HIS A 229 -6.06 0.25 -12.65
N LEU A 230 -5.40 -0.01 -11.52
CA LEU A 230 -3.94 -0.05 -11.39
C LEU A 230 -3.44 -1.48 -11.63
N GLU A 231 -2.90 -1.72 -12.82
CA GLU A 231 -2.36 -3.03 -13.24
C GLU A 231 -0.84 -3.02 -13.41
N ASP A 232 -0.15 -2.05 -12.81
CA ASP A 232 1.29 -1.87 -12.94
C ASP A 232 2.09 -2.73 -11.95
N ALA A 233 3.39 -2.43 -11.81
CA ALA A 233 4.32 -3.17 -10.96
C ALA A 233 3.93 -3.26 -9.47
N SER A 234 2.95 -2.49 -8.98
CA SER A 234 2.36 -2.65 -7.64
C SER A 234 1.70 -4.02 -7.44
N VAL A 235 0.96 -4.53 -8.43
CA VAL A 235 0.22 -5.80 -8.35
C VAL A 235 1.14 -7.02 -8.19
N PRO A 236 2.12 -7.29 -9.08
CA PRO A 236 3.04 -8.41 -8.90
C PRO A 236 3.98 -8.25 -7.71
N ARG A 237 4.21 -7.02 -7.22
CA ARG A 237 4.97 -6.79 -5.98
C ARG A 237 4.18 -7.27 -4.78
N ALA A 238 2.93 -6.85 -4.64
CA ALA A 238 2.06 -7.30 -3.56
C ALA A 238 1.91 -8.84 -3.53
N TYR A 239 1.80 -9.49 -4.70
CA TYR A 239 1.81 -10.96 -4.76
C TYR A 239 3.16 -11.57 -4.35
N TYR A 240 4.29 -10.95 -4.69
CA TYR A 240 5.59 -11.42 -4.25
C TYR A 240 5.79 -11.24 -2.74
N ASP A 241 5.31 -10.14 -2.17
CA ASP A 241 5.38 -9.91 -0.73
C ASP A 241 4.47 -10.91 0.02
N ALA A 242 3.27 -11.21 -0.52
CA ALA A 242 2.39 -12.27 0.01
C ALA A 242 3.06 -13.66 -0.05
N PHE A 243 3.79 -13.94 -1.14
CA PHE A 243 4.64 -15.13 -1.24
C PHE A 243 5.68 -15.17 -0.12
N GLN A 244 6.38 -14.06 0.14
CA GLN A 244 7.41 -13.98 1.17
C GLN A 244 6.85 -14.23 2.57
N ILE A 245 5.68 -13.67 2.90
CA ILE A 245 4.99 -13.94 4.17
C ILE A 245 4.62 -15.42 4.29
N ALA A 246 4.03 -15.99 3.23
CA ALA A 246 3.58 -17.38 3.23
C ALA A 246 4.76 -18.33 3.42
N ILE A 247 5.84 -18.18 2.65
CA ILE A 247 7.00 -19.08 2.71
C ILE A 247 7.80 -18.91 4.01
N TYR A 248 7.91 -17.69 4.55
CA TYR A 248 8.52 -17.43 5.86
C TYR A 248 7.80 -18.23 6.96
N ASN A 249 6.47 -18.28 6.91
CA ASN A 249 5.63 -18.98 7.89
C ASN A 249 5.38 -20.47 7.58
N GLY A 250 6.01 -21.02 6.53
CA GLY A 250 5.91 -22.43 6.14
C GLY A 250 4.64 -22.82 5.37
N ASP A 251 3.91 -21.87 4.79
CA ASP A 251 2.68 -22.11 4.01
C ASP A 251 3.01 -22.31 2.51
N GLU A 252 3.57 -23.47 2.16
CA GLU A 252 4.01 -23.74 0.78
C GLU A 252 2.84 -23.72 -0.23
N ALA A 253 1.65 -24.15 0.20
CA ALA A 253 0.44 -24.17 -0.62
C ALA A 253 0.11 -22.77 -1.16
N ARG A 254 0.05 -21.78 -0.27
CA ARG A 254 -0.24 -20.39 -0.65
C ARG A 254 0.94 -19.71 -1.32
N ALA A 255 2.16 -19.96 -0.83
CA ALA A 255 3.38 -19.41 -1.44
C ALA A 255 3.41 -19.74 -2.93
N ARG A 256 3.24 -21.00 -3.32
CA ARG A 256 3.18 -21.43 -4.72
C ARG A 256 2.20 -20.60 -5.55
N LEU A 257 0.98 -20.38 -5.04
CA LEU A 257 -0.06 -19.64 -5.76
C LEU A 257 0.24 -18.15 -5.87
N PHE A 258 0.81 -17.54 -4.83
CA PHE A 258 1.23 -16.14 -4.87
C PHE A 258 2.40 -15.93 -5.84
N ALA A 259 3.37 -16.83 -5.87
CA ALA A 259 4.45 -16.81 -6.86
C ALA A 259 3.92 -16.97 -8.30
N ASP A 260 2.95 -17.87 -8.53
CA ASP A 260 2.30 -18.05 -9.83
C ASP A 260 1.55 -16.78 -10.28
N ARG A 261 0.81 -16.14 -9.38
CA ARG A 261 0.13 -14.87 -9.67
C ARG A 261 1.12 -13.74 -9.96
N ALA A 262 2.18 -13.61 -9.16
CA ALA A 262 3.26 -12.66 -9.43
C ALA A 262 3.91 -12.92 -10.81
N CYS A 263 4.17 -14.18 -11.14
CA CYS A 263 4.74 -14.58 -12.43
C CYS A 263 3.83 -14.17 -13.59
N LYS A 264 2.54 -14.55 -13.56
CA LYS A 264 1.56 -14.22 -14.61
C LYS A 264 1.43 -12.71 -14.83
N SER A 265 1.37 -11.92 -13.75
CA SER A 265 1.35 -10.47 -13.85
C SER A 265 2.64 -9.92 -14.44
N ARG A 266 3.82 -10.43 -14.04
CA ARG A 266 5.11 -9.97 -14.59
C ARG A 266 5.32 -10.35 -16.06
N VAL A 267 4.78 -11.47 -16.54
CA VAL A 267 4.82 -11.82 -17.97
C VAL A 267 4.19 -10.70 -18.81
N ILE A 268 3.10 -10.11 -18.34
CA ILE A 268 2.43 -8.98 -19.01
C ILE A 268 3.31 -7.71 -18.96
N LEU A 269 3.93 -7.42 -17.82
CA LEU A 269 4.68 -6.16 -17.61
C LEU A 269 6.12 -6.18 -18.16
N GLU A 270 6.71 -7.36 -18.29
CA GLU A 270 8.16 -7.52 -18.51
C GLU A 270 8.48 -8.44 -19.70
N GLY A 271 7.52 -9.25 -20.16
CA GLY A 271 7.73 -10.27 -21.18
C GLY A 271 8.29 -11.58 -20.61
N SER A 272 8.13 -12.68 -21.36
CA SER A 272 8.53 -14.03 -20.92
C SER A 272 10.05 -14.24 -20.83
N ASP A 273 10.83 -13.39 -21.48
CA ASP A 273 12.29 -13.36 -21.46
C ASP A 273 12.85 -12.55 -20.27
N SER A 274 12.02 -12.00 -19.38
CA SER A 274 12.50 -11.31 -18.18
C SER A 274 13.16 -12.29 -17.18
N PRO A 275 14.34 -11.96 -16.64
CA PRO A 275 14.95 -12.70 -15.54
C PRO A 275 14.05 -12.81 -14.30
N THR A 276 13.29 -11.75 -14.00
CA THR A 276 12.36 -11.74 -12.86
C THR A 276 11.22 -12.73 -13.09
N VAL A 277 10.70 -12.81 -14.31
CA VAL A 277 9.65 -13.78 -14.68
C VAL A 277 10.15 -15.20 -14.49
N ARG A 278 11.37 -15.52 -14.97
CA ARG A 278 11.96 -16.85 -14.76
C ARG A 278 12.12 -17.17 -13.27
N LYS A 279 12.64 -16.23 -12.47
CA LYS A 279 12.75 -16.39 -11.01
C LYS A 279 11.39 -16.67 -10.35
N MET A 280 10.34 -15.93 -10.71
CA MET A 280 9.00 -16.16 -10.16
C MET A 280 8.43 -17.51 -10.59
N SER A 281 8.66 -17.90 -11.85
CA SER A 281 8.27 -19.22 -12.34
C SER A 281 8.96 -20.35 -11.57
N ASP A 282 10.25 -20.21 -11.25
CA ASP A 282 10.98 -21.21 -10.46
C ASP A 282 10.44 -21.30 -9.03
N LEU A 283 10.14 -20.16 -8.39
CA LEU A 283 9.52 -20.12 -7.06
C LEU A 283 8.07 -20.66 -7.06
N ALA A 284 7.33 -20.51 -8.16
CA ALA A 284 6.01 -21.10 -8.30
C ALA A 284 6.06 -22.63 -8.49
N ARG A 285 7.15 -23.15 -9.07
CA ARG A 285 7.39 -24.59 -9.17
C ARG A 285 7.82 -25.19 -7.83
N ASP A 286 8.71 -24.49 -7.14
CA ASP A 286 9.25 -24.91 -5.86
C ASP A 286 9.53 -23.69 -4.95
N PRO A 287 8.57 -23.33 -4.07
CA PRO A 287 8.71 -22.24 -3.13
C PRO A 287 9.88 -22.38 -2.14
N THR A 288 10.33 -23.62 -1.90
CA THR A 288 11.36 -23.92 -0.88
C THR A 288 12.75 -23.41 -1.28
N ASN A 289 12.95 -23.06 -2.56
CA ASN A 289 14.17 -22.43 -3.05
C ASN A 289 14.34 -20.96 -2.61
N HIS A 290 13.36 -20.36 -1.94
CA HIS A 290 13.49 -19.00 -1.40
C HIS A 290 14.24 -18.99 -0.07
N SER A 291 15.06 -17.96 0.17
CA SER A 291 15.90 -17.82 1.36
C SER A 291 15.15 -17.73 2.69
N PHE A 292 13.83 -17.50 2.67
CA PHE A 292 13.00 -17.45 3.88
C PHE A 292 12.40 -18.81 4.27
N TYR A 293 12.52 -19.82 3.40
CA TYR A 293 12.05 -21.17 3.73
C TYR A 293 12.71 -21.68 5.03
N GLY A 294 11.92 -22.33 5.89
CA GLY A 294 12.38 -22.88 7.17
C GLY A 294 12.55 -21.87 8.31
N SER A 295 12.19 -20.59 8.10
CA SER A 295 12.30 -19.55 9.14
C SER A 295 11.25 -19.71 10.25
N SER A 296 10.03 -20.12 9.90
CA SER A 296 8.92 -20.42 10.82
C SER A 296 8.06 -21.55 10.25
N SER A 297 7.24 -22.16 11.10
CA SER A 297 6.26 -23.18 10.68
C SER A 297 4.85 -22.93 11.22
N ARG A 298 4.54 -21.66 11.55
CA ARG A 298 3.25 -21.22 12.10
C ARG A 298 2.07 -21.60 11.20
N TRP A 299 2.25 -21.62 9.88
CA TRP A 299 1.22 -21.90 8.89
C TRP A 299 1.54 -23.12 8.02
N ARG A 300 2.27 -24.08 8.59
CA ARG A 300 2.77 -25.27 7.89
C ARG A 300 1.72 -25.88 6.95
N SER A 301 2.04 -25.92 5.66
CA SER A 301 1.28 -26.60 4.60
C SER A 301 2.24 -27.04 3.50
N SER A 302 1.86 -28.07 2.75
CA SER A 302 2.55 -28.53 1.55
C SER A 302 1.83 -28.06 0.29
N THR A 303 2.52 -28.01 -0.85
CA THR A 303 1.90 -27.75 -2.16
C THR A 303 0.77 -28.72 -2.53
N ASN A 304 0.73 -29.91 -1.91
CA ASN A 304 -0.36 -30.88 -2.07
C ASN A 304 -1.63 -30.52 -1.26
N ASP A 305 -1.54 -29.59 -0.32
CA ASP A 305 -2.66 -29.13 0.52
C ASP A 305 -3.49 -28.00 -0.14
N ILE A 306 -3.23 -27.70 -1.43
CA ILE A 306 -4.04 -26.75 -2.19
C ILE A 306 -5.43 -27.39 -2.40
N PRO A 307 -6.52 -26.77 -1.91
CA PRO A 307 -7.85 -27.36 -1.98
C PRO A 307 -8.35 -27.42 -3.42
N SER A 308 -9.05 -28.51 -3.74
CA SER A 308 -9.76 -28.69 -5.01
C SER A 308 -11.28 -28.67 -4.78
N GLY A 309 -12.04 -28.27 -5.81
CA GLY A 309 -13.52 -28.30 -5.76
C GLY A 309 -14.18 -27.18 -4.93
N LEU A 310 -13.43 -26.19 -4.44
CA LEU A 310 -14.00 -25.00 -3.82
C LEU A 310 -14.63 -24.07 -4.85
N SER A 311 -15.67 -23.33 -4.44
CA SER A 311 -16.16 -22.19 -5.22
C SER A 311 -15.07 -21.12 -5.33
N SER A 312 -15.15 -20.24 -6.34
CA SER A 312 -14.17 -19.15 -6.49
C SER A 312 -14.06 -18.27 -5.25
N LYS A 313 -15.19 -18.02 -4.57
CA LYS A 313 -15.25 -17.22 -3.33
C LYS A 313 -14.58 -17.94 -2.16
N ASP A 314 -14.85 -19.22 -1.99
CA ASP A 314 -14.28 -20.00 -0.87
C ASP A 314 -12.78 -20.24 -1.09
N PHE A 315 -12.36 -20.42 -2.35
CA PHE A 315 -10.95 -20.51 -2.71
C PHE A 315 -10.21 -19.20 -2.43
N ASP A 316 -10.80 -18.05 -2.76
CA ASP A 316 -10.21 -16.74 -2.48
C ASP A 316 -10.12 -16.49 -0.96
N ALA A 317 -11.19 -16.80 -0.21
CA ALA A 317 -11.16 -16.73 1.25
C ALA A 317 -10.08 -17.64 1.86
N TRP A 318 -9.94 -18.87 1.36
CA TRP A 318 -8.85 -19.76 1.76
C TRP A 318 -7.50 -19.13 1.43
N LEU A 319 -7.28 -18.64 0.20
CA LEU A 319 -6.00 -18.11 -0.23
C LEU A 319 -5.53 -16.97 0.68
N TRP A 320 -6.42 -16.08 1.08
CA TRP A 320 -6.10 -14.95 1.95
C TRP A 320 -6.25 -15.24 3.45
N LYS A 321 -6.41 -16.52 3.84
CA LYS A 321 -6.59 -16.98 5.23
C LYS A 321 -7.73 -16.25 5.95
N GLU A 322 -8.76 -15.87 5.21
CA GLU A 322 -9.97 -15.34 5.83
C GLU A 322 -10.66 -16.42 6.64
N LYS A 323 -11.34 -15.98 7.70
CA LYS A 323 -12.28 -16.84 8.42
C LYS A 323 -13.39 -17.25 7.46
N SER A 324 -13.22 -18.43 6.87
CA SER A 324 -14.26 -19.08 6.12
C SER A 324 -15.50 -19.17 7.01
N LYS A 325 -16.64 -18.64 6.53
CA LYS A 325 -17.96 -19.05 7.02
C LYS A 325 -18.26 -20.48 6.54
N MET A 326 -17.31 -21.41 6.68
CA MET A 326 -17.59 -22.83 6.49
C MET A 326 -18.56 -23.19 7.61
N PRO A 327 -19.75 -23.73 7.28
CA PRO A 327 -20.64 -24.21 8.31
C PRO A 327 -19.91 -25.34 9.04
N SER A 328 -19.61 -25.12 10.32
CA SER A 328 -19.40 -26.26 11.21
C SER A 328 -20.61 -27.15 11.06
N ARG A 329 -20.39 -28.46 10.92
CA ARG A 329 -21.44 -29.46 10.72
C ARG A 329 -22.50 -29.51 11.82
N ASP A 330 -22.32 -28.75 12.88
CA ASP A 330 -23.37 -28.35 13.81
C ASP A 330 -23.43 -26.84 13.84
N GLN A 331 -24.51 -26.26 13.32
CA GLN A 331 -25.27 -25.18 13.96
C GLN A 331 -26.40 -24.71 13.05
N THR A 332 -27.60 -24.92 13.56
CA THR A 332 -28.86 -24.35 13.11
C THR A 332 -28.77 -22.85 12.86
N MET A 333 -29.42 -22.41 11.78
CA MET A 333 -29.60 -21.02 11.39
C MET A 333 -29.95 -20.09 12.55
N GLY A 334 -29.25 -18.94 12.64
CA GLY A 334 -29.61 -17.85 13.53
C GLY A 334 -28.68 -16.65 13.41
N GLU A 335 -29.06 -15.70 12.54
CA GLU A 335 -28.83 -14.25 12.63
C GLU A 335 -27.39 -13.66 12.63
N THR A 336 -27.23 -12.59 11.84
CA THR A 336 -26.01 -11.77 11.63
C THR A 336 -25.45 -11.11 12.90
N PRO A 337 -24.14 -10.81 12.97
CA PRO A 337 -23.51 -10.41 14.22
C PRO A 337 -23.59 -8.90 14.43
N TYR A 338 -24.47 -8.46 15.34
CA TYR A 338 -24.15 -7.29 16.15
C TYR A 338 -22.96 -7.63 17.06
N ALA A 339 -22.17 -6.63 17.47
CA ALA A 339 -21.15 -6.84 18.50
C ALA A 339 -21.81 -7.49 19.72
N ASN A 340 -21.34 -8.68 20.11
CA ASN A 340 -21.87 -9.34 21.30
C ASN A 340 -21.42 -8.54 22.52
N LEU A 341 -22.26 -7.62 23.00
CA LEU A 341 -21.99 -6.79 24.18
C LEU A 341 -21.86 -7.62 25.47
N ARG A 342 -22.18 -8.92 25.42
CA ARG A 342 -21.93 -9.89 26.50
C ARG A 342 -20.57 -10.58 26.38
N ASN A 343 -19.71 -10.17 25.44
CA ASN A 343 -18.35 -10.67 25.36
C ASN A 343 -17.51 -10.03 26.47
N ASP A 344 -17.23 -10.78 27.53
CA ASP A 344 -16.47 -10.31 28.69
C ASP A 344 -15.00 -9.95 28.37
N VAL A 345 -14.48 -10.35 27.21
CA VAL A 345 -13.13 -10.03 26.76
C VAL A 345 -13.08 -8.66 26.09
N THR A 346 -14.10 -8.30 25.32
CA THR A 346 -14.20 -7.01 24.60
C THR A 346 -14.91 -5.95 25.45
N PHE A 347 -15.87 -6.37 26.28
CA PHE A 347 -16.64 -5.54 27.19
C PHE A 347 -16.50 -6.06 28.63
N PRO A 348 -15.32 -5.93 29.25
CA PRO A 348 -15.05 -6.46 30.59
C PRO A 348 -15.89 -5.78 31.68
N SER A 349 -16.06 -6.45 32.82
CA SER A 349 -16.50 -5.81 34.07
C SER A 349 -15.38 -4.96 34.65
N PHE A 350 -15.70 -4.11 35.63
CA PHE A 350 -14.73 -3.21 36.24
C PHE A 350 -13.55 -3.97 36.87
N ASP A 351 -13.86 -5.03 37.62
CA ASP A 351 -12.83 -5.85 38.29
C ASP A 351 -11.97 -6.67 37.29
N ALA A 352 -12.39 -6.74 36.02
CA ALA A 352 -11.64 -7.38 34.93
C ALA A 352 -10.89 -6.38 34.05
N LEU A 353 -10.88 -5.08 34.39
CA LEU A 353 -10.04 -4.09 33.74
C LEU A 353 -8.58 -4.21 34.21
N PRO A 354 -7.60 -3.87 33.36
CA PRO A 354 -6.21 -3.79 33.79
C PRO A 354 -6.05 -2.73 34.89
N GLU A 355 -5.17 -2.97 35.85
CA GLU A 355 -4.78 -1.97 36.86
C GLU A 355 -3.88 -0.90 36.23
N GLU A 356 -3.97 0.33 36.69
CA GLU A 356 -3.09 1.43 36.25
C GLU A 356 -1.63 1.09 36.59
N ASN A 357 -0.77 1.10 35.57
CA ASN A 357 0.61 0.61 35.62
C ASN A 357 0.76 -0.91 35.85
N GLY A 358 -0.35 -1.68 35.81
CA GLY A 358 -0.36 -3.13 35.87
C GLY A 358 -0.18 -3.74 34.48
N LEU A 359 0.81 -4.63 34.33
CA LEU A 359 1.03 -5.37 33.10
C LEU A 359 0.13 -6.62 33.06
N ASP A 360 -1.09 -6.46 32.53
CA ASP A 360 -1.99 -7.59 32.28
C ASP A 360 -1.79 -8.15 30.85
N LEU A 361 -1.16 -9.32 30.77
CA LEU A 361 -0.86 -10.02 29.51
C LEU A 361 -2.12 -10.50 28.74
N SER A 362 -3.30 -10.37 29.35
CA SER A 362 -4.57 -10.58 28.66
C SER A 362 -4.95 -9.40 27.76
N PHE A 363 -4.45 -8.19 28.05
CA PHE A 363 -4.71 -6.95 27.30
C PHE A 363 -3.49 -6.45 26.52
N PHE A 364 -2.28 -6.76 27.01
CA PHE A 364 -1.01 -6.35 26.42
C PHE A 364 -0.17 -7.58 26.04
N GLU A 365 0.63 -7.47 25.00
CA GLU A 365 1.59 -8.50 24.59
C GLU A 365 2.98 -7.88 24.53
N SER A 366 4.00 -8.66 24.91
CA SER A 366 5.41 -8.25 24.85
C SER A 366 6.22 -9.38 24.24
N GLU A 367 7.04 -9.03 23.25
CA GLU A 367 7.88 -9.98 22.52
C GLU A 367 9.30 -10.04 23.09
N ASP A 368 9.73 -8.98 23.78
CA ASP A 368 11.08 -8.80 24.34
C ASP A 368 11.11 -8.74 25.88
N GLY A 369 9.95 -8.64 26.54
CA GLY A 369 9.80 -8.46 27.99
C GLY A 369 9.97 -7.01 28.48
N TYR A 370 10.28 -6.07 27.59
CA TYR A 370 10.59 -4.67 27.90
C TYR A 370 9.64 -3.68 27.24
N SER A 371 9.02 -4.07 26.11
CA SER A 371 8.13 -3.25 25.31
C SER A 371 6.77 -3.95 25.19
N TYR A 372 5.67 -3.25 25.48
CA TYR A 372 4.32 -3.80 25.52
C TYR A 372 3.41 -3.09 24.51
N HIS A 373 2.68 -3.85 23.70
CA HIS A 373 1.71 -3.32 22.75
C HIS A 373 0.33 -3.95 22.96
N LEU A 374 -0.71 -3.27 22.48
CA LEU A 374 -2.09 -3.67 22.68
C LEU A 374 -2.39 -4.99 21.97
N ARG A 375 -2.82 -6.02 22.70
CA ARG A 375 -3.14 -7.35 22.16
C ARG A 375 -4.55 -7.44 21.57
N LYS A 376 -5.49 -6.66 22.13
CA LYS A 376 -6.91 -6.65 21.76
C LYS A 376 -7.51 -5.29 22.10
N HIS A 377 -8.61 -4.92 21.44
CA HIS A 377 -9.36 -3.72 21.81
C HIS A 377 -10.47 -4.03 22.82
N TRP A 378 -10.65 -3.18 23.84
CA TRP A 378 -11.73 -3.30 24.82
C TRP A 378 -12.43 -1.96 25.09
N CYS A 379 -13.70 -2.07 25.47
CA CYS A 379 -14.55 -0.96 25.85
C CYS A 379 -15.31 -1.31 27.13
N PHE A 380 -15.20 -0.49 28.15
CA PHE A 380 -15.98 -0.65 29.37
C PHE A 380 -17.34 0.02 29.21
N LEU A 381 -18.40 -0.68 29.60
CA LEU A 381 -19.77 -0.20 29.58
C LEU A 381 -20.34 -0.22 31.00
N ALA A 382 -20.88 0.92 31.45
CA ALA A 382 -21.56 1.01 32.74
C ALA A 382 -22.71 2.02 32.69
N GLU A 383 -23.68 1.86 33.57
CA GLU A 383 -24.78 2.81 33.73
C GLU A 383 -24.38 3.91 34.72
N ILE A 384 -24.69 5.17 34.39
CA ILE A 384 -24.52 6.32 35.28
C ILE A 384 -25.62 6.29 36.34
N VAL A 385 -25.25 6.07 37.58
CA VAL A 385 -26.16 6.02 38.74
C VAL A 385 -26.36 7.40 39.35
N SER A 386 -25.28 8.20 39.43
CA SER A 386 -25.37 9.59 39.85
C SER A 386 -24.21 10.42 39.30
N ILE A 387 -24.39 11.74 39.28
CA ILE A 387 -23.41 12.68 38.73
C ILE A 387 -23.07 13.71 39.79
N GLU A 388 -21.76 13.91 40.01
CA GLU A 388 -21.25 14.93 40.91
C GLU A 388 -20.37 15.91 40.13
N ILE A 389 -20.58 17.21 40.36
CA ILE A 389 -19.81 18.29 39.74
C ILE A 389 -19.23 19.16 40.86
N PHE A 390 -18.21 18.64 41.54
CA PHE A 390 -17.49 19.36 42.58
C PHE A 390 -15.99 19.34 42.26
N MET A 391 -15.43 20.52 41.94
CA MET A 391 -14.08 20.73 41.38
C MET A 391 -13.78 20.10 40.01
N ARG A 392 -14.31 18.90 39.71
CA ARG A 392 -14.29 18.19 38.42
C ARG A 392 -15.55 17.33 38.27
N LEU A 393 -15.86 16.94 37.04
CA LEU A 393 -16.95 16.00 36.77
C LEU A 393 -16.58 14.60 37.28
N ARG A 394 -17.50 13.96 38.00
CA ARG A 394 -17.41 12.57 38.42
C ARG A 394 -18.75 11.87 38.14
N PHE A 395 -18.69 10.72 37.49
CA PHE A 395 -19.82 9.80 37.38
C PHE A 395 -19.69 8.71 38.42
N TYR A 396 -20.74 8.45 39.17
CA TYR A 396 -20.91 7.19 39.89
C TYR A 396 -21.62 6.23 38.97
N ILE A 397 -21.06 5.04 38.81
CA ILE A 397 -21.47 4.08 37.78
C ILE A 397 -21.66 2.69 38.35
N GLU A 398 -22.54 1.92 37.72
CA GLU A 398 -22.78 0.51 38.01
C GLU A 398 -22.58 -0.33 36.73
N ASP A 399 -21.73 -1.35 36.80
CA ASP A 399 -21.47 -2.22 35.66
C ASP A 399 -22.44 -3.41 35.57
N LYS A 400 -22.28 -4.24 34.54
CA LYS A 400 -23.12 -5.45 34.32
C LYS A 400 -23.08 -6.47 35.47
N THR A 401 -22.06 -6.44 36.32
CA THR A 401 -21.93 -7.33 37.50
C THR A 401 -22.50 -6.71 38.77
N LYS A 402 -23.13 -5.53 38.66
CA LYS A 402 -23.61 -4.73 39.78
C LYS A 402 -22.50 -4.15 40.66
N ARG A 403 -21.27 -4.11 40.15
CA ARG A 403 -20.14 -3.44 40.80
C ARG A 403 -20.32 -1.94 40.66
N LYS A 404 -20.32 -1.23 41.80
CA LYS A 404 -20.39 0.24 41.85
C LYS A 404 -18.99 0.83 41.97
N THR A 405 -18.72 1.86 41.18
CA THR A 405 -17.44 2.59 41.17
C THR A 405 -17.63 4.02 40.63
N SER A 406 -16.56 4.74 40.31
CA SER A 406 -16.62 6.08 39.74
C SER A 406 -15.73 6.27 38.51
N VAL A 407 -16.12 7.19 37.63
CA VAL A 407 -15.29 7.75 36.55
C VAL A 407 -15.04 9.21 36.86
N SER A 408 -13.78 9.60 37.05
CA SER A 408 -13.39 10.98 37.36
C SER A 408 -12.68 11.62 36.18
N PHE A 409 -13.13 12.80 35.75
CA PHE A 409 -12.62 13.51 34.56
C PHE A 409 -11.47 14.45 34.95
N TYR A 410 -10.27 14.11 34.48
CA TYR A 410 -9.01 14.83 34.68
C TYR A 410 -8.51 15.52 33.40
N THR A 411 -9.38 15.67 32.41
CA THR A 411 -9.15 16.51 31.22
C THR A 411 -8.85 17.96 31.61
N ASP A 412 -8.26 18.73 30.69
CA ASP A 412 -7.92 20.15 30.92
C ASP A 412 -9.12 20.99 31.41
N ASP A 413 -10.31 20.70 30.88
CA ASP A 413 -11.57 21.38 31.21
C ASP A 413 -12.34 20.69 32.36
N ARG A 414 -11.78 19.62 32.93
CA ARG A 414 -12.32 18.86 34.08
C ARG A 414 -13.73 18.31 33.85
N GLY A 415 -14.03 17.89 32.62
CA GLY A 415 -15.32 17.35 32.20
C GLY A 415 -16.33 18.39 31.70
N ARG A 416 -15.99 19.68 31.66
CA ARG A 416 -16.88 20.75 31.12
C ARG A 416 -17.02 20.72 29.60
N GLU A 417 -16.16 19.99 28.91
CA GLU A 417 -16.24 19.71 27.49
C GLU A 417 -17.49 18.89 27.12
N LEU A 418 -18.10 18.19 28.09
CA LEU A 418 -19.34 17.45 27.89
C LEU A 418 -20.54 18.38 27.91
N LYS A 419 -21.37 18.27 26.87
CA LYS A 419 -22.63 19.02 26.76
C LYS A 419 -23.56 18.63 27.93
N PRO A 420 -24.26 19.56 28.58
CA PRO A 420 -25.21 19.23 29.65
C PRO A 420 -26.29 18.22 29.23
N SER A 421 -26.61 18.15 27.94
CA SER A 421 -27.60 17.20 27.39
C SER A 421 -27.20 15.72 27.51
N VAL A 422 -25.91 15.42 27.67
CA VAL A 422 -25.39 14.05 27.83
C VAL A 422 -25.12 13.66 29.28
N LEU A 423 -25.17 14.61 30.22
CA LEU A 423 -24.97 14.38 31.66
C LEU A 423 -26.28 13.94 32.33
N LYS A 424 -26.65 12.66 32.20
CA LYS A 424 -27.91 12.14 32.72
C LYS A 424 -27.75 10.81 33.45
N GLU A 425 -28.43 10.66 34.57
CA GLU A 425 -28.57 9.38 35.26
C GLU A 425 -29.37 8.39 34.39
N GLY A 426 -29.04 7.11 34.49
CA GLY A 426 -29.58 6.02 33.68
C GLY A 426 -28.99 5.91 32.27
N TYR A 427 -28.02 6.77 31.90
CA TYR A 427 -27.34 6.67 30.61
C TYR A 427 -26.15 5.70 30.70
N THR A 428 -25.85 5.02 29.60
CA THR A 428 -24.65 4.18 29.51
C THR A 428 -23.44 5.03 29.15
N VAL A 429 -22.37 4.91 29.94
CA VAL A 429 -21.05 5.41 29.57
C VAL A 429 -20.27 4.30 28.88
N ALA A 430 -19.60 4.64 27.78
CA ALA A 430 -18.71 3.76 27.03
C ALA A 430 -17.30 4.36 27.02
N ILE A 431 -16.33 3.67 27.61
CA ILE A 431 -14.95 4.16 27.72
C ILE A 431 -14.04 3.18 27.00
N LEU A 432 -13.25 3.68 26.06
CA LEU A 432 -12.25 2.87 25.32
C LEU A 432 -10.95 2.80 26.12
N TYR A 433 -10.42 1.59 26.25
CA TYR A 433 -9.15 1.31 26.94
C TYR A 433 -9.04 1.84 28.39
N PRO A 434 -10.09 1.75 29.24
CA PRO A 434 -9.95 2.20 30.62
C PRO A 434 -9.11 1.22 31.45
N GLU A 435 -8.49 1.79 32.47
CA GLU A 435 -7.70 1.09 33.49
C GLU A 435 -8.27 1.41 34.88
N GLN A 436 -8.05 0.52 35.86
CA GLN A 436 -8.40 0.76 37.26
C GLN A 436 -7.38 1.70 37.90
N HIS A 437 -7.84 2.86 38.37
CA HIS A 437 -7.04 3.91 38.98
C HIS A 437 -7.35 4.03 40.48
N GLY A 438 -6.31 4.04 41.31
CA GLY A 438 -6.42 4.32 42.75
C GLY A 438 -6.41 5.83 43.04
N PHE A 439 -7.43 6.33 43.72
CA PHE A 439 -7.52 7.73 44.12
C PHE A 439 -6.97 7.96 45.54
N LEU A 440 -6.58 9.21 45.84
CA LEU A 440 -6.03 9.61 47.15
C LEU A 440 -7.00 9.41 48.32
N ASP A 441 -8.30 9.30 48.05
CA ASP A 441 -9.34 8.98 49.04
C ASP A 441 -9.48 7.47 49.31
N MET A 442 -8.51 6.67 48.84
CA MET A 442 -8.48 5.20 48.92
C MET A 442 -9.59 4.50 48.14
N THR A 443 -10.33 5.21 47.30
CA THR A 443 -11.27 4.59 46.37
C THR A 443 -10.56 4.17 45.08
N VAL A 444 -11.11 3.16 44.39
CA VAL A 444 -10.62 2.70 43.08
C VAL A 444 -11.71 2.94 42.04
N GLY A 445 -11.36 3.54 40.91
CA GLY A 445 -12.30 3.84 39.82
C GLY A 445 -11.57 4.05 38.50
N ILE A 446 -12.16 4.79 37.56
CA ILE A 446 -11.55 5.09 36.26
C ILE A 446 -11.14 6.57 36.23
N ARG A 447 -9.88 6.85 35.87
CA ARG A 447 -9.39 8.21 35.63
C ARG A 447 -9.40 8.49 34.13
N HIS A 448 -10.18 9.47 33.71
CA HIS A 448 -10.32 9.81 32.29
C HIS A 448 -9.60 11.13 31.98
N GLU A 449 -8.58 11.07 31.11
CA GLU A 449 -7.71 12.22 30.82
C GLU A 449 -7.77 12.70 29.36
N ASN A 450 -8.34 11.89 28.46
CA ASN A 450 -8.34 12.17 27.03
C ASN A 450 -9.61 12.91 26.59
N ARG A 451 -9.47 13.96 25.76
CA ARG A 451 -10.60 14.74 25.23
C ARG A 451 -11.48 14.01 24.18
N SER A 452 -11.04 12.87 23.64
CA SER A 452 -11.74 12.17 22.56
C SER A 452 -12.87 11.26 23.09
N LEU A 453 -14.08 11.80 23.23
CA LEU A 453 -15.28 11.01 23.44
C LEU A 453 -16.09 10.90 22.14
N ALA A 454 -16.32 9.68 21.69
CA ALA A 454 -17.24 9.40 20.59
C ALA A 454 -18.69 9.52 21.10
N GLU A 455 -19.43 10.51 20.59
CA GLU A 455 -20.87 10.70 20.87
C GLU A 455 -21.69 9.55 20.24
N GLY A 456 -22.33 8.73 21.07
CA GLY A 456 -23.31 7.73 20.63
C GLY A 456 -24.18 7.27 21.81
N LEU A 457 -25.38 7.82 21.94
CA LEU A 457 -26.34 7.46 23.00
C LEU A 457 -27.70 7.11 22.36
N SER A 458 -28.11 5.85 22.50
CA SER A 458 -29.51 5.44 22.29
C SER A 458 -30.04 4.71 23.52
N ARG A 459 -31.25 5.09 23.97
CA ARG A 459 -32.03 4.34 24.96
C ARG A 459 -32.32 2.93 24.43
N HIS A 460 -31.98 1.91 25.20
CA HIS A 460 -32.74 0.66 25.20
C HIS A 460 -33.18 0.38 26.63
N ALA A 461 -34.50 0.28 26.79
CA ALA A 461 -35.17 -0.18 28.00
C ALA A 461 -34.98 -1.69 28.18
#